data_AF-A0A8K0P2U9-F1
#
_entry.id   AF-A0A8K0P2U9-F1
#
_cell.length_a   1.000
_cell.length_b   1.000
_cell.length_c   1.000
_cell.angle_alpha   90.00
_cell.angle_beta   90.00
_cell.angle_gamma   90.00
#
_symmetry.space_group_name_H-M   'P 1'
#
loop_
_entity.id
_entity.type
_entity.pdbx_description
1 polymer ?
#
loop_
_entity_poly.entity_id
_entity_poly.type
_entity_poly.pdbx_seq_one_letter_code
_entity_poly.pdbx_strand_id
1 'polypeptide(L)' 'MGDPHHDLTPSGRMKRPSISEVCEWVKKSWEDVKAEIIVKSFKKCGISNALDGTENDALFEEGDTSDG' A
#
# COMPACT_ATOMS: atom_id res chain seq x y z
N MET A 1 9.64 12.18 -4.91
CA MET A 1 8.96 12.73 -3.72
C MET A 1 8.82 14.22 -3.91
N GLY A 2 7.60 14.70 -4.12
CA GLY A 2 7.29 16.11 -3.99
C GLY A 2 6.41 16.25 -2.75
N ASP A 3 6.79 17.13 -1.82
CA ASP A 3 5.99 17.43 -0.64
C ASP A 3 4.55 17.77 -1.07
N PRO A 4 3.52 17.18 -0.45
CA PRO A 4 2.16 17.57 -0.75
C PRO A 4 2.02 19.04 -0.35
N HIS A 5 1.64 19.88 -1.31
CA HIS A 5 1.35 21.29 -1.08
C HIS A 5 0.09 21.39 -0.22
N HIS A 6 0.28 21.37 1.10
CA HIS A 6 -0.82 21.45 2.04
C HIS A 6 -1.18 22.91 2.27
N ASP A 7 -2.31 23.33 1.72
CA ASP A 7 -2.89 24.62 2.00
C ASP A 7 -3.19 24.77 3.50
N LEU A 8 -2.88 25.95 4.06
CA LEU A 8 -3.21 26.30 5.44
C LEU A 8 -4.50 27.15 5.51
N THR A 9 -5.27 27.00 6.59
CA THR A 9 -6.33 27.92 6.96
C THR A 9 -5.73 29.27 7.37
N PRO A 10 -6.51 30.36 7.40
CA PRO A 10 -6.04 31.65 7.92
C PRO A 10 -5.53 31.58 9.38
N SER A 11 -5.96 30.58 10.15
CA SER A 11 -5.48 30.28 11.50
C SER A 11 -4.25 29.36 11.56
N GLY A 12 -3.65 29.03 10.41
CA GLY A 12 -2.44 28.21 10.30
C GLY A 12 -2.64 26.71 10.42
N ARG A 13 -3.88 26.21 10.40
CA ARG A 13 -4.17 24.76 10.43
C ARG A 13 -4.13 24.19 9.02
N MET A 14 -3.75 22.93 8.87
CA MET A 14 -3.87 22.25 7.58
C MET A 14 -5.32 22.23 7.13
N LYS A 15 -5.59 22.65 5.88
CA LYS A 15 -6.94 22.55 5.31
C LYS A 15 -7.32 21.07 5.18
N ARG A 16 -8.60 20.79 5.39
CA ARG A 16 -9.15 19.46 5.13
C ARG A 16 -9.10 19.20 3.62
N PRO A 17 -8.50 18.08 3.16
CA PRO A 17 -8.54 17.72 1.76
C PRO A 17 -9.98 17.42 1.33
N SER A 18 -10.28 17.73 0.09
CA SER A 18 -11.49 17.30 -0.58
C SER A 18 -11.51 15.78 -0.75
N ILE A 19 -12.69 15.23 -1.02
CA ILE A 19 -12.85 13.81 -1.32
C ILE A 19 -12.04 13.42 -2.57
N SER A 20 -11.98 14.29 -3.58
CA SER A 20 -11.21 14.05 -4.81
C SER A 20 -9.73 13.87 -4.52
N GLU A 21 -9.15 14.76 -3.71
CA GLU A 21 -7.73 14.68 -3.33
C GLU A 21 -7.43 13.38 -2.58
N VAL A 22 -8.28 12.99 -1.63
CA VAL A 22 -8.13 11.72 -0.93
C VAL A 22 -8.22 10.53 -1.90
N CYS A 23 -9.16 10.53 -2.83
CA CYS A 23 -9.28 9.48 -3.84
C CYS A 23 -8.05 9.41 -4.76
N GLU A 24 -7.49 10.55 -5.17
CA GLU A 24 -6.26 10.59 -5.95
C GLU A 24 -5.05 10.04 -5.18
N TRP A 25 -4.94 10.35 -3.89
CA TRP A 25 -3.87 9.80 -3.06
C TRP A 25 -3.99 8.28 -2.92
N VAL A 26 -5.20 7.76 -2.69
CA VAL A 26 -5.45 6.32 -2.63
C VAL A 26 -5.11 5.66 -3.96
N LYS A 27 -5.56 6.24 -5.08
CA LYS A 27 -5.28 5.74 -6.42
C LYS A 27 -3.78 5.69 -6.69
N LYS A 28 -3.06 6.79 -6.44
CA LYS A 28 -1.62 6.88 -6.65
C LYS A 28 -0.86 5.88 -5.78
N SER A 29 -1.23 5.79 -4.50
CA SER A 29 -0.64 4.83 -3.58
C SER A 29 -0.85 3.39 -4.06
N TRP A 30 -2.02 3.09 -4.63
CA TRP A 30 -2.31 1.79 -5.21
C TRP A 30 -1.49 1.51 -6.48
N GLU A 31 -1.32 2.49 -7.36
CA GLU A 31 -0.49 2.38 -8.57
C GLU A 31 1.00 2.14 -8.25
N ASP A 32 1.49 2.64 -7.11
CA ASP A 32 2.86 2.40 -6.65
C ASP A 32 3.08 0.97 -6.10
N VAL A 33 2.00 0.22 -5.82
CA VAL A 33 2.11 -1.18 -5.37
C VAL A 33 2.45 -2.09 -6.55
N LYS A 34 3.59 -2.76 -6.47
CA LYS A 34 4.02 -3.71 -7.51
C LYS A 34 3.06 -4.90 -7.59
N ALA A 35 2.70 -5.29 -8.81
CA ALA A 35 1.82 -6.43 -9.06
C ALA A 35 2.33 -7.75 -8.43
N GLU A 36 3.64 -7.94 -8.35
CA GLU A 36 4.25 -9.09 -7.66
C GLU A 36 3.89 -9.18 -6.17
N ILE A 37 3.76 -8.04 -5.47
CA ILE A 37 3.34 -7.98 -4.07
C ILE A 37 1.88 -8.37 -3.95
N ILE A 38 1.04 -7.87 -4.86
CA ILE A 38 -0.39 -8.20 -4.93
C ILE A 38 -0.57 -9.70 -5.18
N VAL A 39 0.10 -10.27 -6.20
CA VAL A 39 0.00 -11.70 -6.50
C VAL A 39 0.46 -12.56 -5.32
N LYS A 40 1.58 -12.20 -4.67
CA LYS A 40 2.06 -12.91 -3.48
C LYS A 40 1.07 -12.86 -2.32
N SER A 41 0.43 -11.71 -2.06
CA SER A 41 -0.54 -11.58 -0.96
C SER A 41 -1.81 -12.38 -1.21
N PHE A 42 -2.33 -12.39 -2.44
CA PHE A 42 -3.51 -13.20 -2.80
C PHE A 42 -3.26 -14.71 -2.66
N LYS A 43 -2.05 -15.17 -3.02
CA LYS A 43 -1.62 -16.55 -2.77
C LYS A 43 -1.47 -16.82 -1.26
N LYS A 44 -0.78 -15.95 -0.51
CA LYS A 44 -0.62 -16.09 0.94
C LYS A 44 -1.95 -16.20 1.69
N CYS A 45 -2.95 -15.44 1.27
CA CYS A 45 -4.30 -15.47 1.85
C CYS A 45 -5.15 -16.68 1.42
N GLY A 46 -4.62 -17.59 0.58
CA GLY A 46 -5.34 -18.75 0.08
C GLY A 46 -6.44 -18.43 -0.94
N ILE A 47 -6.51 -17.18 -1.41
CA ILE A 47 -7.56 -16.72 -2.34
C ILE A 47 -7.28 -17.22 -3.75
N SER A 48 -6.01 -17.26 -4.15
CA SER A 48 -5.57 -17.69 -5.48
C SER A 48 -4.60 -18.88 -5.45
N ASN A 49 -4.61 -19.68 -4.38
CA ASN A 49 -3.74 -20.86 -4.29
C ASN A 49 -4.24 -21.96 -5.22
N ALA A 50 -3.30 -22.67 -5.84
CA ALA A 50 -3.57 -23.96 -6.46
C ALA A 50 -4.16 -24.93 -5.42
N LEU A 51 -5.22 -25.63 -5.84
CA LEU A 51 -5.90 -26.64 -5.01
C LEU A 51 -5.00 -27.82 -4.64
N ASP A 52 -3.87 -27.98 -5.32
CA ASP A 52 -2.90 -29.05 -5.06
C ASP A 52 -1.97 -28.76 -3.86
N GLY A 53 -2.08 -27.58 -3.24
CA GLY A 53 -1.33 -27.22 -2.04
C GLY A 53 0.15 -26.90 -2.28
N THR A 54 0.60 -26.88 -3.53
CA THR A 54 2.02 -26.65 -3.89
C THR A 54 2.48 -25.20 -3.66
N GLU A 55 1.54 -24.27 -3.52
CA GLU A 55 1.80 -22.83 -3.37
C GLU A 55 1.69 -22.32 -1.91
N ASN A 56 1.53 -23.22 -0.93
CA ASN A 56 1.34 -22.85 0.48
C ASN A 56 2.64 -22.38 1.18
N ASP A 57 3.80 -22.64 0.58
CA ASP A 57 5.13 -22.36 1.16
C ASP A 57 5.69 -20.96 0.84
N ALA A 58 4.84 -19.98 0.48
CA ALA A 58 5.25 -18.58 0.40
C ALA A 58 5.51 -18.01 1.81
N LEU A 59 6.65 -18.41 2.38
CA LEU A 59 7.22 -17.88 3.61
C LEU A 59 7.59 -16.42 3.37
N PHE A 60 7.26 -15.57 4.35
CA PHE A 60 7.77 -14.22 4.40
C PHE A 60 9.30 -14.34 4.44
N GLU A 61 10.00 -13.98 3.37
CA GLU A 61 11.30 -13.35 3.56
C GLU A 61 10.97 -12.02 4.24
N GLU A 62 10.88 -12.09 5.56
CA GLU A 62 10.83 -10.96 6.46
C GLU A 62 12.19 -10.28 6.28
N GLY A 63 12.22 -9.31 5.37
CA GLY A 63 13.36 -8.42 5.22
C GLY A 63 13.55 -7.66 6.52
N ASP A 64 14.32 -8.27 7.42
CA ASP A 64 15.13 -7.68 8.47
C ASP A 64 14.60 -6.34 8.98
N THR A 65 13.66 -6.39 9.92
CA THR A 65 13.60 -5.32 10.92
C THR A 65 14.78 -5.52 11.87
N SER A 66 16.00 -5.24 11.42
CA SER A 66 17.08 -4.92 12.37
C SER A 66 16.77 -3.53 12.92
N ASP A 67 16.00 -3.53 14.01
CA ASP A 67 15.98 -2.45 14.98
C ASP A 67 17.44 -2.23 15.45
N GLY A 68 17.99 -1.05 15.15
CA GLY A 68 19.34 -0.63 15.49
C GLY A 68 19.41 0.87 15.66
#